data_AF-A0AAV4HFB8-F1
#
_entry.id   AF-A0AAV4HFB8-F1
#
_cell.length_a   1.000
_cell.length_b   1.000
_cell.length_c   1.000
_cell.angle_alpha   90.00
_cell.angle_beta   90.00
_cell.angle_gamma   90.00
#
_symmetry.space_group_name_H-M   'P 1'
#
loop_
_entity.id
_entity.type
_entity.pdbx_description
1 polymer ?
#
loop_
_entity_poly.entity_id
_entity_poly.type
_entity_poly.pdbx_seq_one_letter_code
_entity_poly.pdbx_strand_id
1 'polypeptide(L)'
;MDLTKLQSRGREPDIPHLYQQLFRSSLQDIKVFKRAYVGSDHHLLVAKINLKLRKGKFAPHLRTKYMYNVNLLSRPQKREEYAIDVANRFHALETLRGAEGIKDYCNKIKGE
;
A
#
# COMPACT_ATOMS: atom_id res chain seq x y z
N MET A 1 -19.29 20.05 -14.48
CA MET A 1 -20.37 20.84 -13.86
C MET A 1 -20.26 22.24 -14.42
N ASP A 2 -21.30 22.71 -15.12
CA ASP A 2 -21.27 24.02 -15.78
C ASP A 2 -21.45 25.13 -14.75
N LEU A 3 -20.38 25.91 -14.53
CA LEU A 3 -20.35 27.03 -13.59
C LEU A 3 -21.27 28.19 -14.00
N THR A 4 -21.79 28.19 -15.24
CA THR A 4 -22.65 29.22 -15.81
C THR A 4 -24.11 29.15 -15.35
N LYS A 5 -24.53 28.04 -14.71
CA LYS A 5 -25.93 27.85 -14.26
C LYS A 5 -26.22 28.37 -12.84
N LEU A 6 -25.21 28.90 -12.13
CA LEU A 6 -25.36 29.43 -10.77
C LEU A 6 -25.70 30.93 -10.74
N GLN A 7 -25.51 31.67 -11.84
CA GLN A 7 -25.78 33.11 -11.92
C GLN A 7 -27.26 33.46 -12.20
N SER A 8 -28.12 32.49 -12.53
CA SER A 8 -29.51 32.74 -12.95
C SER A 8 -30.53 32.79 -11.81
N ARG A 9 -30.14 32.42 -10.58
CA ARG A 9 -30.94 32.62 -9.37
C ARG A 9 -30.19 33.64 -8.54
N GLY A 10 -30.76 34.83 -8.34
CA GLY A 10 -30.17 35.92 -7.53
C GLY A 10 -30.02 35.61 -6.03
N ARG A 11 -29.54 34.42 -5.68
CA ARG A 11 -29.16 34.00 -4.34
C ARG A 11 -27.67 33.71 -4.36
N GLU A 12 -26.95 34.30 -3.43
CA GLU A 12 -25.54 33.99 -3.20
C GLU A 12 -25.38 32.47 -3.05
N PRO A 13 -24.37 31.87 -3.70
CA PRO A 13 -24.16 30.43 -3.62
C PRO A 13 -23.87 30.02 -2.18
N ASP A 14 -24.55 28.98 -1.70
CA ASP A 14 -24.32 28.41 -0.37
C ASP A 14 -22.94 27.73 -0.32
N ILE A 15 -21.90 28.53 -0.05
CA ILE A 15 -20.50 28.11 -0.03
C ILE A 15 -20.27 26.83 0.78
N PRO A 16 -20.83 26.66 2.00
CA PRO A 16 -20.62 25.46 2.80
C PRO A 16 -21.19 24.20 2.12
N HIS A 17 -22.36 24.32 1.51
CA HIS A 17 -23.02 23.22 0.80
C HIS A 17 -22.21 22.79 -0.43
N LEU A 18 -21.61 23.75 -1.14
CA LEU A 18 -20.73 23.47 -2.28
C LEU A 18 -19.48 22.68 -1.85
N TYR A 19 -18.83 23.07 -0.75
CA TYR A 19 -17.67 22.34 -0.23
C TYR A 19 -18.03 20.92 0.25
N GLN A 20 -19.19 20.76 0.90
CA GLN A 20 -19.71 19.43 1.27
C GLN A 20 -19.96 18.55 0.04
N GLN A 21 -20.47 19.11 -1.05
CA GLN A 21 -20.72 18.39 -2.29
C GLN A 21 -19.43 17.96 -3.01
N LEU A 22 -18.38 18.78 -2.96
CA LEU A 22 -17.09 18.49 -3.60
C LEU A 22 -16.26 17.47 -2.81
N PHE A 23 -16.31 17.52 -1.48
CA PHE A 23 -15.44 16.72 -0.60
C PHE A 23 -16.22 15.72 0.28
N ARG A 24 -17.33 15.17 -0.24
CA ARG A 24 -18.26 14.27 0.48
C ARG A 24 -17.61 13.12 1.25
N SER A 25 -16.49 12.61 0.77
CA SER A 25 -15.86 11.38 1.28
C SER A 25 -14.69 11.62 2.24
N SER A 26 -14.21 12.87 2.33
CA SER A 26 -13.07 13.27 3.15
C SER A 26 -13.44 14.33 4.20
N LEU A 27 -14.46 15.13 3.95
CA LEU A 27 -14.83 16.23 4.83
C LEU A 27 -15.76 15.72 5.95
N GLN A 28 -15.34 15.91 7.21
CA GLN A 28 -16.04 15.40 8.39
C GLN A 28 -16.94 16.48 9.02
N ASP A 29 -16.35 17.61 9.40
CA ASP A 29 -17.06 18.72 10.04
C ASP A 29 -16.67 20.04 9.37
N ILE A 30 -17.64 20.91 9.11
CA ILE A 30 -17.41 22.30 8.66
C ILE A 30 -18.06 23.25 9.66
N LYS A 31 -17.30 24.23 10.12
CA LYS A 31 -17.79 25.39 10.84
C LYS A 31 -17.63 26.63 9.95
N VAL A 32 -18.71 27.38 9.81
CA VAL A 32 -18.78 28.57 8.95
C VAL A 32 -18.89 29.79 9.84
N PHE A 33 -18.00 30.75 9.65
CA PHE A 33 -18.03 32.02 10.35
C PHE A 33 -18.49 33.11 9.38
N LYS A 34 -19.78 33.45 9.46
CA LYS A 34 -20.37 34.57 8.74
C LYS A 34 -20.18 35.85 9.55
N ARG A 35 -18.98 36.45 9.47
CA ARG A 35 -18.64 37.83 9.88
C ARG A 35 -17.12 37.96 10.01
N ALA A 36 -16.43 38.03 8.87
CA ALA A 36 -15.18 38.80 8.81
C ALA A 36 -15.59 40.24 8.42
N TYR A 37 -15.01 41.23 9.10
CA TYR A 37 -15.44 42.62 9.08
C TYR A 37 -15.30 43.26 7.67
N VAL A 38 -16.35 43.95 7.23
CA VAL A 38 -16.44 45.00 6.18
C VAL A 38 -16.15 44.59 4.73
N GLY A 39 -17.22 44.52 3.93
CA GLY A 39 -17.21 44.89 2.51
C GLY A 39 -16.75 43.87 1.48
N SER A 40 -16.40 42.65 1.88
CA SER A 40 -16.02 41.60 0.93
C SER A 40 -16.78 40.30 1.22
N ASP A 41 -17.19 39.58 0.17
CA ASP A 41 -17.91 38.30 0.19
C ASP A 41 -17.07 37.14 0.77
N HIS A 42 -16.10 37.45 1.62
CA HIS A 42 -15.18 36.53 2.27
C HIS A 42 -15.88 35.76 3.38
N HIS A 43 -16.16 34.49 3.08
CA HIS A 43 -16.61 33.51 4.05
C HIS A 43 -15.41 32.79 4.64
N LEU A 44 -15.26 32.83 5.96
CA LEU A 44 -14.26 32.02 6.65
C LEU A 44 -14.85 30.63 6.93
N LEU A 45 -14.21 29.59 6.39
CA LEU A 45 -14.55 28.19 6.65
C LEU A 45 -13.42 27.52 7.44
N VAL A 46 -13.78 26.87 8.54
CA VAL A 46 -12.89 25.98 9.29
C VAL A 46 -13.44 24.57 9.12
N ALA A 47 -12.64 23.65 8.58
CA ALA A 47 -13.09 22.29 8.32
C ALA A 47 -12.11 21.24 8.87
N LYS A 48 -12.65 20.14 9.37
CA LYS A 48 -11.91 18.93 9.71
C LYS A 48 -12.00 17.96 8.54
N ILE A 49 -10.84 17.62 7.97
CA ILE A 49 -10.75 16.70 6.82
C ILE A 49 -10.00 15.42 7.19
N ASN A 50 -10.55 14.28 6.79
CA ASN A 50 -9.90 12.98 6.82
C ASN A 50 -9.08 12.81 5.54
N LEU A 51 -7.77 13.03 5.64
CA LEU A 51 -6.85 12.81 4.54
C LEU A 51 -6.69 11.30 4.30
N LYS A 52 -7.38 10.77 3.30
CA LYS A 52 -7.14 9.40 2.83
C LYS A 52 -5.88 9.40 1.97
N LEU A 53 -4.73 9.09 2.57
CA LEU A 53 -3.52 8.81 1.81
C LEU A 53 -3.78 7.57 0.96
N ARG A 54 -3.82 7.73 -0.37
CA ARG A 54 -3.80 6.57 -1.27
C ARG A 54 -2.45 5.90 -1.05
N LYS A 55 -2.44 4.67 -0.51
CA LYS A 55 -1.24 3.83 -0.51
C LYS A 55 -0.71 3.85 -1.94
N GLY A 56 0.50 4.38 -2.15
CA GLY A 56 1.16 4.32 -3.44
C GLY A 56 1.05 2.88 -3.92
N LYS A 57 0.74 2.66 -5.20
CA LYS A 57 0.80 1.33 -5.80
C LYS A 57 2.28 0.89 -5.82
N PHE A 58 2.87 0.66 -4.65
CA PHE A 58 4.01 -0.21 -4.54
C PHE A 58 3.47 -1.58 -4.84
N ALA A 59 3.63 -1.97 -6.11
CA ALA A 59 3.24 -3.28 -6.57
C ALA A 59 3.87 -4.29 -5.60
N PRO A 60 3.07 -5.15 -4.92
CA PRO A 60 3.64 -6.22 -4.10
C PRO A 60 4.51 -7.16 -4.95
N HIS A 61 4.34 -7.16 -6.28
CA HIS A 61 5.25 -7.77 -7.26
C HIS A 61 6.72 -7.33 -7.10
N LEU A 62 7.00 -6.09 -6.67
CA LEU A 62 8.37 -5.57 -6.58
C LEU A 62 9.09 -6.05 -5.31
N ARG A 63 8.38 -6.64 -4.35
CA ARG A 63 9.01 -7.43 -3.28
C ARG A 63 9.34 -8.82 -3.84
N THR A 64 10.44 -8.87 -4.59
CA THR A 64 11.42 -9.96 -4.52
C THR A 64 10.83 -11.37 -4.61
N LYS A 65 10.23 -11.73 -5.75
CA LYS A 65 10.49 -13.08 -6.27
C LYS A 65 11.89 -13.00 -6.86
N TYR A 66 12.92 -13.24 -6.05
CA TYR A 66 14.23 -13.57 -6.61
C TYR A 66 14.00 -14.82 -7.46
N MET A 67 13.77 -14.63 -8.76
CA MET A 67 13.76 -15.73 -9.70
C MET A 67 15.22 -16.16 -9.77
N TYR A 68 15.54 -17.22 -9.04
CA TYR A 68 16.84 -17.87 -9.17
C TYR A 68 17.08 -18.11 -10.66
N ASN A 69 18.24 -17.68 -11.15
CA ASN A 69 18.57 -17.80 -12.56
C ASN A 69 18.86 -19.27 -12.89
N VAL A 70 17.80 -20.05 -13.10
CA VAL A 70 17.86 -21.48 -13.40
C VAL A 70 18.48 -21.77 -14.77
N ASN A 71 18.65 -20.75 -15.63
CA ASN A 71 19.30 -20.91 -16.94
C ASN A 71 20.75 -21.38 -16.80
N LEU A 72 21.41 -21.08 -15.68
CA LEU A 72 22.77 -21.53 -15.39
C LEU A 72 22.88 -23.06 -15.21
N LEU A 73 21.80 -23.72 -14.79
CA LEU A 73 21.74 -25.18 -14.63
C LEU A 73 21.54 -25.93 -15.94
N SER A 74 21.31 -25.21 -17.06
CA SER A 74 21.23 -25.82 -18.39
C SER A 74 22.57 -26.39 -18.88
N ARG A 75 23.69 -25.96 -18.29
CA ARG A 75 25.03 -26.48 -18.63
C ARG A 75 25.33 -27.72 -17.78
N PRO A 76 25.72 -28.86 -18.36
CA PRO A 76 25.93 -30.11 -17.62
C PRO A 76 27.00 -29.98 -16.53
N GLN A 77 28.12 -29.32 -16.83
CA GLN A 77 29.20 -29.06 -15.86
C GLN A 77 28.71 -28.27 -14.63
N LYS A 78 27.97 -27.18 -14.85
CA LYS A 78 27.43 -26.35 -13.76
C LYS A 78 26.36 -27.07 -12.94
N ARG A 79 25.60 -27.96 -13.58
CA ARG A 79 24.61 -28.79 -12.91
C ARG A 79 25.27 -29.81 -11.97
N GLU A 80 26.36 -30.44 -12.40
CA GLU A 80 27.11 -31.40 -11.58
C GLU A 80 27.80 -30.72 -10.39
N GLU A 81 28.46 -29.59 -10.63
CA GLU A 81 29.05 -28.76 -9.56
C GLU A 81 28.00 -28.37 -8.52
N TYR A 82 26.83 -27.91 -8.98
CA TYR A 82 25.73 -27.53 -8.09
C TYR A 82 25.17 -28.73 -7.33
N ALA A 83 25.03 -29.90 -7.97
CA ALA A 83 24.56 -31.12 -7.31
C ALA A 83 25.49 -31.56 -6.19
N ILE A 84 26.81 -31.49 -6.41
CA ILE A 84 27.82 -31.81 -5.40
C ILE A 84 27.79 -30.81 -4.24
N ASP A 85 27.72 -29.51 -4.52
CA ASP A 85 27.64 -28.46 -3.49
C ASP A 85 26.38 -28.63 -2.63
N VAL A 86 25.23 -28.91 -3.25
CA VAL A 86 23.99 -29.22 -2.52
C VAL A 86 24.15 -30.48 -1.67
N ALA A 87 24.67 -31.58 -2.23
CA ALA A 87 24.88 -32.81 -1.47
C ALA A 87 25.81 -32.60 -0.27
N ASN A 88 26.91 -31.87 -0.45
CA ASN A 88 27.85 -31.54 0.62
C ASN A 88 27.21 -30.70 1.73
N ARG A 89 26.42 -29.67 1.36
CA ARG A 89 25.72 -28.81 2.34
C ARG A 89 24.71 -29.58 3.17
N PHE A 90 24.05 -30.56 2.58
CA PHE A 90 22.97 -31.32 3.22
C PHE A 90 23.40 -32.72 3.68
N HIS A 91 24.69 -33.06 3.61
CA HIS A 91 25.19 -34.36 4.04
C HIS A 91 24.88 -34.65 5.52
N ALA A 92 24.99 -33.63 6.38
CA ALA A 92 24.63 -33.75 7.80
C ALA A 92 23.15 -34.09 8.05
N LEU A 93 22.27 -33.79 7.09
CA LEU A 93 20.84 -34.13 7.18
C LEU A 93 20.55 -35.59 6.79
N GLU A 94 21.46 -36.26 6.08
CA GLU A 94 21.30 -37.70 5.76
C GLU A 94 21.34 -38.57 7.02
N THR A 95 22.09 -38.14 8.04
CA THR A 95 22.14 -38.80 9.35
C THR A 95 20.80 -38.68 10.11
N LEU A 96 20.00 -37.65 9.80
CA LEU A 96 18.70 -37.39 10.42
C LEU A 96 17.54 -38.12 9.70
N ARG A 97 17.82 -39.11 8.85
CA ARG A 97 16.85 -39.82 7.99
C ARG A 97 15.89 -40.71 8.79
N GLY A 98 15.02 -40.08 9.57
CA GLY A 98 13.82 -40.58 10.22
C GLY A 98 12.77 -39.47 10.19
N ALA A 99 11.52 -39.80 9.88
CA ALA A 99 10.46 -38.81 9.63
C ALA A 99 10.13 -37.93 10.84
N GLU A 100 10.53 -38.34 12.04
CA GLU A 100 10.36 -37.61 13.30
C GLU A 100 11.47 -36.57 13.51
N GLY A 101 12.74 -36.94 13.34
CA GLY A 101 13.88 -36.03 13.55
C GLY A 101 13.97 -34.86 12.58
N ILE A 102 13.50 -35.02 11.34
CA ILE A 102 13.48 -33.94 10.33
C ILE A 102 12.46 -32.86 10.71
N LYS A 103 11.29 -33.25 11.24
CA LYS A 103 10.25 -32.31 11.65
C LYS A 103 10.68 -31.50 12.87
N ASP A 104 11.28 -32.16 13.85
CA ASP A 104 11.79 -31.51 15.06
C ASP A 104 12.92 -30.51 14.75
N TYR A 105 13.83 -30.87 13.84
CA TYR A 105 14.88 -29.97 13.36
C TYR A 105 14.30 -28.75 12.62
N CYS A 106 13.31 -28.96 11.74
CA CYS A 106 12.64 -27.87 11.02
C CYS A 106 11.91 -26.91 11.97
N ASN A 107 11.29 -27.42 13.04
CA ASN A 107 10.62 -26.61 14.05
C ASN A 107 11.64 -25.82 14.89
N LYS A 108 12.77 -26.44 15.25
CA LYS A 108 13.87 -25.77 15.98
C LYS A 108 14.51 -24.63 15.21
N ILE A 109 14.62 -24.73 13.88
CA ILE A 109 15.11 -23.64 13.03
C ILE A 109 14.09 -22.49 12.92
N LYS A 110 12.80 -22.80 12.99
CA LYS A 110 11.73 -21.81 12.83
C LYS A 110 11.50 -20.91 14.04
N GLY A 111 12.14 -21.20 15.18
CA GLY A 111 12.14 -20.31 16.34
C GLY A 111 10.72 -20.02 16.85
N GLU A 112 10.09 -21.04 17.41
CA GLU A 112 9.14 -20.87 18.53
C GLU A 112 9.83 -21.34 19.81
#